data_AF-A0A0N5BHC6-F1
#
_entry.id   AF-A0A0N5BHC6-F1
#
_cell.length_a   1.000
_cell.length_b   1.000
_cell.length_c   1.000
_cell.angle_alpha   90.00
_cell.angle_beta   90.00
_cell.angle_gamma   90.00
#
_symmetry.space_group_name_H-M   'P 1'
#
loop_
_entity.id
_entity.type
_entity.pdbx_description
1 polymer ?
#
loop_
_entity_poly.entity_id
_entity_poly.type
_entity_poly.pdbx_seq_one_letter_code
_entity_poly.pdbx_strand_id
1 'polypeptide(L)'
;MFVQLYLLGTALALISPPIQPQGPHGLKLFPDIPQNIGRHTFPIDLEVKKPSDIVLVKCPDVGYQHRNTGDRFTSSNDVSKYKNLVPSNDSLFIWVPLLKDSSYSTQLNCGKIYLKIGMYFSYLIDWTYNVKWNVSTDDEMKINLNNMDFPLPETHFECHNETENLLIVSKDKENGTVVIINPRDVKNPYANQIFYYFIKPEQNVGRPIIEYCTRYKGYKNPPHFNLPDYSDNSITNEVKKIIISESNYEKEEKIKVNLKLGDDIQFYRDEEISLSRMRYTENGLIDIKNSTEQIKSSFVIKGFDLVKLVYNHLNATGYKKTSQIYYFGPALKNFTHGDDFKEYFYPYERPSCPIYFMNVGYLDKIVYHDLEVNVGYLDKLVYNDLEVNVSTLNSTDDLKRCFIYTLDSLFFKPSEYCDTFLHPYSITGISCIYKTLDGTITTSPKERDLYE
;
A
#
# COMPACT_ATOMS: atom_id res chain seq x y z
N MET A 1 80.11 31.82 -23.52
CA MET A 1 79.24 30.68 -23.87
C MET A 1 79.19 29.61 -22.75
N PHE A 2 79.17 29.99 -21.47
CA PHE A 2 79.14 29.03 -20.34
C PHE A 2 78.22 29.42 -19.17
N VAL A 3 77.51 30.55 -19.24
CA VAL A 3 76.64 31.03 -18.14
C VAL A 3 75.17 30.61 -18.34
N GLN A 4 74.75 30.32 -19.58
CA GLN A 4 73.37 29.92 -19.88
C GLN A 4 73.05 28.44 -19.57
N LEU A 5 74.06 27.58 -19.39
CA LEU A 5 73.84 26.17 -19.05
C LEU A 5 73.66 25.93 -17.54
N TYR A 6 74.09 26.85 -16.68
CA TYR A 6 73.95 26.70 -15.22
C TYR A 6 72.53 26.99 -14.72
N LEU A 7 71.75 27.79 -15.46
CA LEU A 7 70.36 28.14 -15.10
C LEU A 7 69.33 27.06 -15.48
N LEU A 8 69.69 26.13 -16.36
CA LEU A 8 68.85 24.97 -16.70
C LEU A 8 69.01 23.81 -15.68
N GLY A 9 70.16 23.73 -15.01
CA GLY A 9 70.41 22.72 -13.97
C GLY A 9 69.67 22.97 -12.66
N THR A 10 69.39 24.23 -12.32
CA THR A 10 68.68 24.60 -11.07
C THR A 10 67.16 24.65 -11.24
N ALA A 11 66.64 24.88 -12.45
CA ALA A 11 65.19 24.82 -12.72
C ALA A 11 64.63 23.39 -12.72
N LEU A 12 65.42 22.37 -13.10
CA LEU A 12 65.02 20.96 -13.05
C LEU A 12 65.05 20.35 -11.64
N ALA A 13 65.71 20.99 -10.67
CA ALA A 13 65.72 20.53 -9.27
C ALA A 13 64.50 21.03 -8.45
N LEU A 14 63.68 21.93 -9.00
CA LEU A 14 62.49 22.49 -8.33
C LEU A 14 61.16 21.95 -8.89
N ILE A 15 61.21 21.14 -9.95
CA ILE A 15 60.06 20.32 -10.37
C ILE A 15 60.27 18.93 -9.78
N SER A 16 60.10 18.82 -8.47
CA SER A 16 59.71 17.53 -7.91
C SER A 16 58.36 17.18 -8.55
N PRO A 17 58.26 16.13 -9.39
CA PRO A 17 56.94 15.66 -9.78
C PRO A 17 56.20 15.29 -8.48
N PRO A 18 54.88 15.49 -8.36
CA PRO A 18 54.12 15.01 -7.23
C PRO A 18 53.97 13.48 -7.36
N ILE A 19 55.08 12.75 -7.36
CA ILE A 19 55.09 11.33 -7.08
C ILE A 19 55.13 11.27 -5.57
N GLN A 20 53.98 11.50 -4.94
CA GLN A 20 53.75 11.01 -3.60
C GLN A 20 53.95 9.49 -3.70
N PRO A 21 54.95 8.89 -3.03
CA PRO A 21 54.97 7.44 -2.95
C PRO A 21 53.67 7.03 -2.28
N GLN A 22 52.83 6.28 -3.00
CA GLN A 22 51.60 5.68 -2.48
C GLN A 22 52.02 4.68 -1.38
N GLY A 23 52.26 5.20 -0.18
CA GLY A 23 52.41 4.40 1.02
C GLY A 23 51.09 3.72 1.36
N PRO A 24 51.10 2.69 2.22
CA PRO A 24 49.91 1.95 2.59
C PRO A 24 48.76 2.89 3.00
N HIS A 25 47.61 2.70 2.35
CA HIS A 25 46.43 3.54 2.52
C HIS A 25 45.56 3.13 3.72
N GLY A 26 45.81 1.93 4.27
CA GLY A 26 44.94 1.27 5.23
C GLY A 26 44.54 2.15 6.41
N LEU A 27 45.52 2.67 7.15
CA LEU A 27 45.29 3.46 8.37
C LEU A 27 44.58 4.80 8.12
N LYS A 28 44.76 5.40 6.94
CA LYS A 28 44.15 6.71 6.63
C LYS A 28 42.71 6.57 6.15
N LEU A 29 42.42 5.54 5.34
CA LEU A 29 41.11 5.36 4.73
C LEU A 29 40.17 4.50 5.58
N PHE A 30 40.72 3.56 6.35
CA PHE A 30 39.96 2.61 7.16
C PHE A 30 40.62 2.47 8.53
N PRO A 31 40.57 3.53 9.37
CA PRO A 31 41.26 3.56 10.66
C PRO A 31 40.76 2.48 11.64
N ASP A 32 39.51 2.03 11.49
CA ASP A 32 38.90 0.99 12.34
C ASP A 32 39.36 -0.43 11.95
N ILE A 33 40.15 -0.57 10.89
CA ILE A 33 40.67 -1.86 10.43
C ILE A 33 42.14 -1.99 10.89
N PRO A 34 42.48 -3.03 11.66
CA PRO A 34 43.85 -3.20 12.14
C PRO A 34 44.80 -3.44 10.96
N GLN A 35 46.01 -2.89 11.03
CA GLN A 35 47.02 -3.03 9.97
C GLN A 35 47.39 -4.48 9.64
N ASN A 36 47.24 -5.38 10.62
CA ASN A 36 47.43 -6.81 10.46
C ASN A 36 46.07 -7.49 10.40
N ILE A 37 45.63 -7.79 9.18
CA ILE A 37 44.39 -8.55 8.92
C ILE A 37 44.70 -10.01 8.58
N GLY A 38 43.80 -10.91 8.97
CA GLY A 38 43.84 -12.34 8.68
C GLY A 38 42.44 -12.90 8.43
N ARG A 39 42.32 -14.23 8.26
CA ARG A 39 41.04 -14.89 7.97
C ARG A 39 39.96 -14.69 9.04
N HIS A 40 40.37 -14.41 10.28
CA HIS A 40 39.47 -14.21 11.42
C HIS A 40 39.21 -12.73 11.74
N THR A 41 39.77 -11.80 10.96
CA THR A 41 39.55 -10.36 11.19
C THR A 41 38.17 -9.92 10.75
N PHE A 42 37.61 -10.56 9.72
CA PHE A 42 36.29 -10.25 9.17
C PHE A 42 35.27 -11.34 9.57
N PRO A 43 33.98 -10.99 9.70
CA PRO A 43 33.39 -9.68 9.47
C PRO A 43 33.74 -8.65 10.55
N ILE A 44 33.81 -7.38 10.17
CA ILE A 44 33.93 -6.27 11.12
C ILE A 44 32.53 -5.75 11.43
N ASP A 45 32.22 -5.65 12.72
CA ASP A 45 30.96 -5.07 13.18
C ASP A 45 31.00 -3.55 13.01
N LEU A 46 29.96 -3.00 12.37
CA LEU A 46 29.75 -1.57 12.27
C LEU A 46 28.40 -1.23 12.88
N GLU A 47 28.35 -0.25 13.77
CA GLU A 47 27.12 0.13 14.48
C GLU A 47 26.52 1.41 13.88
N VAL A 48 25.26 1.32 13.47
CA VAL A 48 24.44 2.48 13.13
C VAL A 48 23.88 3.05 14.43
N LYS A 49 24.14 4.32 14.70
CA LYS A 49 23.77 5.00 15.95
C LYS A 49 22.38 5.62 15.87
N LYS A 50 22.02 6.21 14.72
CA LYS A 50 20.72 6.83 14.48
C LYS A 50 19.70 5.82 13.94
N PRO A 51 18.42 5.92 14.33
CA PRO A 51 17.35 5.14 13.72
C PRO A 51 17.29 5.41 12.23
N SER A 52 17.55 4.40 11.42
CA SER A 52 17.52 4.51 9.97
C SER A 52 17.22 3.17 9.33
N ASP A 53 16.64 3.22 8.14
CA ASP A 53 16.51 2.06 7.25
C ASP A 53 17.55 2.10 6.13
N ILE A 54 18.33 3.18 6.03
CA ILE A 54 19.38 3.37 5.01
C ILE A 54 20.61 4.05 5.64
N VAL A 55 21.80 3.53 5.32
CA VAL A 55 23.09 4.21 5.58
C VAL A 55 24.00 4.12 4.37
N LEU A 56 25.04 4.94 4.32
CA LEU A 56 26.15 4.76 3.37
C LEU A 56 27.31 4.07 4.08
N VAL A 57 27.76 2.93 3.54
CA VAL A 57 28.89 2.16 4.07
C VAL A 57 30.08 2.32 3.14
N LYS A 58 31.26 2.57 3.71
CA LYS A 58 32.49 2.71 2.95
C LYS A 58 33.09 1.33 2.66
N CYS A 59 33.23 1.00 1.39
CA CYS A 59 33.94 -0.20 0.94
C CYS A 59 35.25 0.18 0.23
N PRO A 60 36.34 -0.59 0.35
CA PRO A 60 37.52 -0.38 -0.51
C PRO A 60 37.19 -0.58 -1.99
N ASP A 61 37.95 0.06 -2.88
CA ASP A 61 37.85 -0.16 -4.34
C ASP A 61 39.18 -0.62 -4.95
N VAL A 62 39.15 -0.90 -6.25
CA VAL A 62 40.32 -1.15 -7.08
C VAL A 62 41.41 -0.11 -6.81
N GLY A 63 42.63 -0.60 -6.56
CA GLY A 63 43.80 0.23 -6.23
C GLY A 63 44.03 0.40 -4.73
N TYR A 64 43.07 0.06 -3.87
CA TYR A 64 43.29 0.07 -2.42
C TYR A 64 44.39 -0.92 -2.00
N GLN A 65 45.33 -0.39 -1.22
CA GLN A 65 46.46 -1.11 -0.64
C GLN A 65 46.39 -0.98 0.88
N HIS A 66 46.30 -2.09 1.59
CA HIS A 66 46.10 -2.07 3.03
C HIS A 66 47.39 -1.86 3.81
N ARG A 67 48.34 -2.81 3.71
CA ARG A 67 49.61 -2.80 4.46
C ARG A 67 50.83 -2.64 3.57
N ASN A 68 50.82 -3.27 2.39
CA ASN A 68 51.95 -3.29 1.46
C ASN A 68 51.55 -2.71 0.12
N THR A 69 52.51 -2.11 -0.59
CA THR A 69 52.30 -1.57 -1.95
C THR A 69 51.94 -2.63 -2.99
N GLY A 70 52.18 -3.90 -2.66
CA GLY A 70 51.78 -5.03 -3.50
C GLY A 70 50.41 -5.61 -3.16
N ASP A 71 49.71 -5.12 -2.14
CA ASP A 71 48.37 -5.58 -1.83
C ASP A 71 47.40 -5.17 -2.95
N ARG A 72 46.39 -5.99 -3.22
CA ARG A 72 45.40 -5.72 -4.27
C ARG A 72 44.00 -5.97 -3.75
N PHE A 73 43.11 -5.01 -3.97
CA PHE A 73 41.69 -5.17 -3.68
C PHE A 73 40.90 -5.41 -4.97
N THR A 74 39.87 -6.25 -4.88
CA THR A 74 38.88 -6.46 -5.94
C THR A 74 37.49 -6.34 -5.35
N SER A 75 36.76 -5.32 -5.80
CA SER A 75 35.40 -5.01 -5.37
C SER A 75 34.41 -6.12 -5.77
N SER A 76 33.39 -6.35 -4.95
CA SER A 76 32.29 -7.23 -5.33
C SER A 76 31.43 -6.58 -6.42
N ASN A 77 30.69 -7.40 -7.18
CA ASN A 77 29.74 -6.88 -8.19
C ASN A 77 28.65 -6.01 -7.56
N ASP A 78 28.23 -6.34 -6.33
CA ASP A 78 27.20 -5.61 -5.59
C ASP A 78 27.63 -4.21 -5.17
N VAL A 79 28.94 -3.99 -5.00
CA VAL A 79 29.55 -2.70 -4.65
C VAL A 79 29.87 -1.91 -5.91
N SER A 80 30.39 -2.57 -6.94
CA SER A 80 30.92 -1.93 -8.15
C SER A 80 29.87 -1.10 -8.89
N LYS A 81 28.58 -1.46 -8.79
CA LYS A 81 27.46 -0.69 -9.37
C LYS A 81 27.31 0.73 -8.79
N TYR A 82 27.86 0.99 -7.61
CA TYR A 82 27.79 2.29 -6.94
C TYR A 82 29.05 3.15 -7.14
N LYS A 83 29.99 2.73 -7.99
CA LYS A 83 31.24 3.46 -8.23
C LYS A 83 31.04 4.93 -8.62
N ASN A 84 29.95 5.22 -9.34
CA ASN A 84 29.62 6.57 -9.80
C ASN A 84 28.77 7.38 -8.80
N LEU A 85 28.47 6.83 -7.62
CA LEU A 85 27.65 7.51 -6.59
C LEU A 85 28.32 8.81 -6.11
N VAL A 86 29.64 8.78 -5.98
CA VAL A 86 30.48 9.93 -5.64
C VAL A 86 31.55 10.00 -6.73
N PRO A 87 31.45 10.94 -7.69
CA PRO A 87 32.38 11.02 -8.81
C PRO A 87 33.81 11.22 -8.30
N SER A 88 34.64 10.20 -8.47
CA SER A 88 36.08 10.33 -8.23
C SER A 88 36.80 9.35 -9.13
N ASN A 89 37.60 9.88 -10.05
CA ASN A 89 38.38 9.06 -10.98
C ASN A 89 39.49 8.27 -10.27
N ASP A 90 39.81 8.63 -9.02
CA ASP A 90 40.93 8.10 -8.24
C ASP A 90 40.51 7.62 -6.84
N SER A 91 39.22 7.37 -6.57
CA SER A 91 38.80 6.95 -5.23
C SER A 91 39.17 5.50 -4.94
N LEU A 92 40.04 5.32 -3.94
CA LEU A 92 40.43 4.02 -3.38
C LEU A 92 39.31 3.34 -2.56
N PHE A 93 38.09 3.87 -2.61
CA PHE A 93 36.92 3.38 -1.90
C PHE A 93 35.64 3.78 -2.65
N ILE A 94 34.56 3.05 -2.39
CA ILE A 94 33.21 3.31 -2.88
C ILE A 94 32.28 3.48 -1.68
N TRP A 95 31.35 4.42 -1.77
CA TRP A 95 30.24 4.52 -0.83
C TRP A 95 29.07 3.70 -1.33
N VAL A 96 28.57 2.80 -0.49
CA VAL A 96 27.53 1.84 -0.81
C VAL A 96 26.30 2.16 0.02
N PRO A 97 25.17 2.53 -0.59
CA PRO A 97 23.92 2.62 0.15
C PRO A 97 23.47 1.22 0.55
N LEU A 98 23.28 1.03 1.85
CA LEU A 98 22.86 -0.24 2.44
C LEU A 98 21.50 -0.07 3.10
N LEU A 99 20.58 -0.98 2.76
CA LEU A 99 19.26 -1.05 3.37
C LEU A 99 19.30 -1.90 4.64
N LYS A 100 18.50 -1.52 5.62
CA LYS A 100 18.21 -2.33 6.79
C LYS A 100 17.41 -3.56 6.38
N ASP A 101 17.90 -4.71 6.82
CA ASP A 101 17.16 -5.97 6.76
C ASP A 101 16.31 -6.16 8.02
N SER A 102 15.28 -7.00 7.89
CA SER A 102 14.39 -7.48 8.95
C SER A 102 15.14 -8.05 10.17
N SER A 103 16.36 -8.54 9.98
CA SER A 103 17.18 -9.17 11.02
C SER A 103 17.93 -8.16 11.93
N TYR A 104 17.72 -6.84 11.74
CA TYR A 104 18.43 -5.75 12.43
C TYR A 104 19.97 -5.81 12.32
N SER A 105 20.49 -6.67 11.45
CA SER A 105 21.89 -6.77 11.10
C SER A 105 22.00 -7.10 9.63
N THR A 106 22.83 -6.38 8.88
CA THR A 106 22.97 -6.59 7.44
C THR A 106 24.43 -6.86 7.12
N GLN A 107 24.70 -8.03 6.55
CA GLN A 107 26.03 -8.37 6.08
C GLN A 107 26.29 -7.73 4.71
N LEU A 108 27.39 -7.01 4.58
CA LEU A 108 27.84 -6.41 3.33
C LEU A 108 29.18 -7.02 2.92
N ASN A 109 29.24 -7.57 1.71
CA ASN A 109 30.49 -8.03 1.11
C ASN A 109 31.06 -6.94 0.20
N CYS A 110 32.14 -6.30 0.67
CA CYS A 110 32.82 -5.25 -0.11
C CYS A 110 33.65 -5.81 -1.26
N GLY A 111 34.10 -7.07 -1.16
CA GLY A 111 35.01 -7.68 -2.12
C GLY A 111 36.08 -8.51 -1.44
N LYS A 112 37.24 -8.61 -2.08
CA LYS A 112 38.35 -9.44 -1.60
C LYS A 112 39.67 -8.69 -1.65
N ILE A 113 40.51 -8.92 -0.64
CA ILE A 113 41.88 -8.39 -0.59
C ILE A 113 42.90 -9.53 -0.72
N TYR A 114 43.88 -9.30 -1.59
CA TYR A 114 45.06 -10.13 -1.79
C TYR A 114 46.24 -9.49 -1.08
N LEU A 115 46.75 -10.15 -0.04
CA LEU A 115 47.91 -9.67 0.71
C LEU A 115 49.21 -10.21 0.13
N LYS A 116 50.20 -9.33 -0.04
CA LYS A 116 51.55 -9.71 -0.46
C LYS A 116 52.44 -10.02 0.76
N ILE A 117 53.10 -11.19 0.75
CA ILE A 117 54.12 -11.55 1.74
C ILE A 117 55.40 -11.94 0.97
N GLY A 118 56.42 -11.08 1.04
CA GLY A 118 57.66 -11.28 0.27
C GLY A 118 57.43 -11.16 -1.24
N MET A 119 57.92 -12.13 -2.03
CA MET A 119 57.75 -12.14 -3.50
C MET A 119 56.44 -12.78 -3.98
N TYR A 120 55.65 -13.41 -3.09
CA TYR A 120 54.44 -14.15 -3.46
C TYR A 120 53.18 -13.52 -2.83
N PHE A 121 52.03 -13.67 -3.49
CA PHE A 121 50.72 -13.44 -2.87
C PHE A 121 50.39 -14.63 -1.99
N SER A 122 50.03 -14.39 -0.73
CA SER A 122 49.90 -15.48 0.25
C SER A 122 48.46 -15.76 0.67
N TYR A 123 47.64 -14.72 0.80
CA TYR A 123 46.29 -14.87 1.37
C TYR A 123 45.26 -14.01 0.63
N LEU A 124 44.14 -14.66 0.31
CA LEU A 124 42.89 -14.03 -0.09
C LEU A 124 41.98 -13.94 1.14
N ILE A 125 41.49 -12.74 1.44
CA ILE A 125 40.57 -12.48 2.55
C ILE A 125 39.32 -11.80 1.99
N ASP A 126 38.15 -12.32 2.33
CA ASP A 126 36.89 -11.67 2.02
C ASP A 126 36.68 -10.48 2.97
N TRP A 127 36.50 -9.28 2.41
CA TRP A 127 36.29 -8.05 3.16
C TRP A 127 34.79 -7.86 3.40
N THR A 128 34.35 -8.22 4.60
CA THR A 128 32.93 -8.22 4.95
C THR A 128 32.65 -7.35 6.18
N TYR A 129 31.54 -6.64 6.14
CA TYR A 129 31.00 -5.90 7.28
C TYR A 129 29.73 -6.57 7.79
N ASN A 130 29.52 -6.49 9.09
CA ASN A 130 28.26 -6.80 9.73
C ASN A 130 27.68 -5.50 10.29
N VAL A 131 26.75 -4.90 9.57
CA VAL A 131 26.16 -3.60 9.93
C VAL A 131 24.99 -3.82 10.87
N LYS A 132 25.17 -3.48 12.14
CA LYS A 132 24.15 -3.61 13.19
C LYS A 132 23.35 -2.32 13.29
N TRP A 133 22.03 -2.46 13.22
CA TRP A 133 21.11 -1.34 13.20
C TRP A 133 20.61 -1.03 14.62
N ASN A 134 20.53 0.26 14.97
CA ASN A 134 19.87 0.67 16.21
C ASN A 134 18.37 0.27 16.16
N VAL A 135 17.90 -0.33 17.26
CA VAL A 135 16.53 -0.83 17.44
C VAL A 135 15.63 0.22 18.10
N SER A 136 16.14 1.42 18.43
CA SER A 136 15.33 2.39 19.18
C SER A 136 14.04 2.75 18.45
N THR A 137 12.94 2.63 19.19
CA THR A 137 11.56 2.88 18.77
C THR A 137 11.20 4.35 18.64
N ASP A 138 12.14 5.27 18.89
CA ASP A 138 11.94 6.70 18.66
C ASP A 138 12.00 7.01 17.16
N ASP A 139 10.86 6.78 16.52
CA ASP A 139 10.45 7.39 15.25
C ASP A 139 10.17 8.92 15.40
N GLU A 140 10.61 9.52 16.51
CA GLU A 140 10.47 10.95 16.81
C GLU A 140 11.53 11.85 16.14
N MET A 141 12.41 11.30 15.30
CA MET A 141 13.14 12.17 14.37
C MET A 141 12.17 12.72 13.32
N LYS A 142 11.72 13.96 13.55
CA LYS A 142 10.86 14.78 12.68
C LYS A 142 11.20 14.54 11.20
N ILE A 143 10.37 13.75 10.53
CA ILE A 143 10.46 13.58 9.08
C ILE A 143 9.82 14.81 8.44
N ASN A 144 10.57 15.50 7.59
CA ASN A 144 10.03 16.64 6.85
C ASN A 144 9.06 16.15 5.78
N LEU A 145 8.05 16.95 5.44
CA LEU A 145 7.08 16.61 4.41
C LEU A 145 7.38 17.41 3.14
N ASN A 146 7.32 16.75 1.99
CA ASN A 146 7.43 17.42 0.69
C ASN A 146 6.24 17.05 -0.20
N ASN A 147 5.62 18.06 -0.80
CA ASN A 147 4.64 17.81 -1.86
C ASN A 147 5.40 17.44 -3.13
N MET A 148 5.16 16.24 -3.66
CA MET A 148 5.82 15.68 -4.83
C MET A 148 5.36 16.29 -6.16
N ASP A 149 4.45 17.25 -6.14
CA ASP A 149 4.18 18.14 -7.28
C ASP A 149 5.28 19.21 -7.44
N PHE A 150 6.15 19.36 -6.44
CA PHE A 150 7.29 20.29 -6.44
C PHE A 150 8.62 19.54 -6.30
N PRO A 151 9.72 20.11 -6.81
CA PRO A 151 11.07 19.60 -6.57
C PRO A 151 11.35 19.37 -5.08
N LEU A 152 12.18 18.38 -4.80
CA LEU A 152 12.73 18.18 -3.48
C LEU A 152 13.69 19.34 -3.14
N PRO A 153 13.76 19.79 -1.87
CA PRO A 153 14.70 20.83 -1.48
C PRO A 153 16.15 20.41 -1.73
N GLU A 154 16.91 21.23 -2.48
CA GLU A 154 18.33 20.95 -2.75
C GLU A 154 19.22 21.12 -1.53
N THR A 155 18.73 21.82 -0.51
CA THR A 155 19.44 22.10 0.74
C THR A 155 18.57 21.90 1.96
N HIS A 156 19.21 21.56 3.07
CA HIS A 156 18.57 21.53 4.38
C HIS A 156 19.51 22.06 5.46
N PHE A 157 19.00 22.84 6.40
CA PHE A 157 19.80 23.47 7.45
C PHE A 157 20.48 22.44 8.37
N GLU A 158 19.84 21.28 8.62
CA GLU A 158 20.43 20.17 9.38
C GLU A 158 21.61 19.49 8.65
N CYS A 159 21.73 19.72 7.34
CA CYS A 159 22.80 19.18 6.51
C CYS A 159 23.91 20.20 6.22
N HIS A 160 23.86 21.38 6.85
CA HIS A 160 24.70 22.56 6.59
C HIS A 160 24.45 23.18 5.19
N ASN A 161 24.27 24.50 5.13
CA ASN A 161 23.67 25.29 4.04
C ASN A 161 24.47 25.37 2.71
N GLU A 162 25.36 24.44 2.40
CA GLU A 162 26.14 24.48 1.16
C GLU A 162 25.46 23.63 0.06
N THR A 163 24.89 24.32 -0.93
CA THR A 163 24.00 23.86 -2.02
C THR A 163 24.52 22.73 -2.91
N GLU A 164 25.79 22.33 -2.85
CA GLU A 164 26.40 21.44 -3.86
C GLU A 164 26.82 20.07 -3.34
N ASN A 165 26.67 19.84 -2.03
CA ASN A 165 27.27 18.70 -1.34
C ASN A 165 26.27 17.68 -0.80
N LEU A 166 25.02 17.62 -1.27
CA LEU A 166 24.07 16.59 -0.81
C LEU A 166 23.93 15.44 -1.82
N LEU A 167 23.91 14.23 -1.29
CA LEU A 167 23.51 13.01 -1.97
C LEU A 167 22.12 12.62 -1.45
N ILE A 168 21.15 12.53 -2.36
CA ILE A 168 19.79 12.12 -2.04
C ILE A 168 19.58 10.71 -2.56
N VAL A 169 19.12 9.82 -1.69
CA VAL A 169 18.77 8.45 -2.07
C VAL A 169 17.39 8.10 -1.55
N SER A 170 16.73 7.17 -2.24
CA SER A 170 15.45 6.61 -1.83
C SER A 170 15.38 5.15 -2.22
N LYS A 171 14.41 4.44 -1.66
CA LYS A 171 14.09 3.08 -2.07
C LYS A 171 13.24 3.15 -3.33
N ASP A 172 13.58 2.34 -4.32
CA ASP A 172 12.72 2.09 -5.48
C ASP A 172 11.59 1.14 -5.07
N LYS A 173 10.37 1.45 -5.52
CA LYS A 173 9.17 0.68 -5.14
C LYS A 173 9.14 -0.71 -5.78
N GLU A 174 9.61 -0.84 -7.01
CA GLU A 174 9.42 -2.04 -7.83
C GLU A 174 10.39 -3.15 -7.44
N ASN A 175 11.67 -2.80 -7.26
CA ASN A 175 12.72 -3.78 -6.96
C ASN A 175 13.23 -3.70 -5.51
N GLY A 176 12.78 -2.72 -4.73
CA GLY A 176 13.18 -2.53 -3.35
C GLY A 176 14.65 -2.13 -3.16
N THR A 177 15.35 -1.72 -4.21
CA THR A 177 16.77 -1.31 -4.17
C THR A 177 16.92 0.18 -3.90
N VAL A 178 18.13 0.61 -3.53
CA VAL A 178 18.41 2.04 -3.34
C VAL A 178 18.76 2.69 -4.66
N VAL A 179 18.13 3.82 -4.94
CA VAL A 179 18.37 4.65 -6.12
C VAL A 179 18.79 6.05 -5.72
N ILE A 180 19.63 6.66 -6.55
CA ILE A 180 20.03 8.06 -6.43
C ILE A 180 18.89 8.92 -7.00
N ILE A 181 18.53 9.97 -6.27
CA ILE A 181 17.43 10.86 -6.62
C ILE A 181 17.98 12.19 -7.13
N ASN A 182 17.52 12.61 -8.30
CA ASN A 182 17.67 13.99 -8.73
C ASN A 182 16.57 14.82 -8.06
N PRO A 183 16.90 15.81 -7.21
CA PRO A 183 15.89 16.60 -6.50
C PRO A 183 14.95 17.37 -7.43
N ARG A 184 15.43 17.75 -8.63
CA ARG A 184 14.64 18.50 -9.63
C ARG A 184 13.73 17.63 -10.49
N ASP A 185 14.01 16.33 -10.56
CA ASP A 185 13.32 15.38 -11.45
C ASP A 185 13.25 14.01 -10.78
N VAL A 186 12.34 13.87 -9.82
CA VAL A 186 12.09 12.60 -9.15
C VAL A 186 11.26 11.72 -10.08
N LYS A 187 11.88 10.66 -10.59
CA LYS A 187 11.21 9.72 -11.51
C LYS A 187 10.28 8.77 -10.74
N ASN A 188 9.06 8.60 -11.24
CA ASN A 188 8.05 7.67 -10.75
C ASN A 188 7.83 7.68 -9.22
N PRO A 189 7.61 8.87 -8.61
CA PRO A 189 7.43 8.97 -7.18
C PRO A 189 6.19 8.17 -6.75
N TYR A 190 6.18 7.74 -5.49
CA TYR A 190 5.07 6.98 -4.93
C TYR A 190 4.67 7.47 -3.55
N ALA A 191 3.44 7.16 -3.15
CA ALA A 191 2.89 7.54 -1.86
C ALA A 191 3.79 7.08 -0.71
N ASN A 192 4.03 7.97 0.27
CA ASN A 192 4.85 7.71 1.45
C ASN A 192 6.34 7.42 1.17
N GLN A 193 6.84 7.67 -0.04
CA GLN A 193 8.27 7.51 -0.36
C GLN A 193 9.14 8.38 0.56
N ILE A 194 10.18 7.76 1.14
CA ILE A 194 11.14 8.45 2.01
C ILE A 194 12.43 8.74 1.23
N PHE A 195 12.89 9.99 1.32
CA PHE A 195 14.12 10.50 0.72
C PHE A 195 15.12 10.79 1.83
N TYR A 196 16.30 10.19 1.74
CA TYR A 196 17.37 10.32 2.73
C TYR A 196 18.45 11.23 2.16
N TYR A 197 18.81 12.26 2.93
CA TYR A 197 19.82 13.23 2.56
C TYR A 197 21.11 12.92 3.30
N PHE A 198 22.20 12.80 2.54
CA PHE A 198 23.53 12.55 3.05
C PHE A 198 24.45 13.70 2.63
N ILE A 199 25.31 14.16 3.54
CA ILE A 199 26.41 15.05 3.17
C ILE A 199 27.41 14.22 2.37
N LYS A 200 27.78 14.68 1.17
CA LYS A 200 28.73 14.02 0.30
C LYS A 200 30.03 13.78 1.06
N PRO A 201 30.58 12.57 0.96
CA PRO A 201 31.67 12.12 1.82
C PRO A 201 33.06 12.65 1.47
N GLU A 202 33.20 13.57 0.52
CA GLU A 202 34.47 14.18 0.13
C GLU A 202 35.20 14.83 1.32
N GLN A 203 34.46 15.17 2.39
CA GLN A 203 34.97 15.75 3.63
C GLN A 203 35.08 14.76 4.81
N ASN A 204 34.65 13.49 4.66
CA ASN A 204 34.55 12.50 5.76
C ASN A 204 35.38 11.23 5.51
N VAL A 205 36.66 11.41 5.18
CA VAL A 205 37.55 10.31 4.75
C VAL A 205 37.72 9.21 5.82
N GLY A 206 37.65 9.54 7.11
CA GLY A 206 37.95 8.58 8.18
C GLY A 206 36.77 7.71 8.67
N ARG A 207 35.52 7.96 8.25
CA ARG A 207 34.36 7.26 8.80
C ARG A 207 34.01 6.00 7.99
N PRO A 208 33.64 4.88 8.63
CA PRO A 208 33.21 3.66 7.93
C PRO A 208 31.72 3.71 7.52
N ILE A 209 30.91 4.47 8.25
CA ILE A 209 29.47 4.66 8.00
C ILE A 209 29.14 6.15 8.01
N ILE A 210 28.26 6.55 7.10
CA ILE A 210 27.60 7.86 7.10
C ILE A 210 26.10 7.64 7.24
N GLU A 211 25.54 8.30 8.23
CA GLU A 211 24.11 8.37 8.48
C GLU A 211 23.52 9.61 7.81
N TYR A 212 22.21 9.59 7.57
CA TYR A 212 21.54 10.75 6.98
C TYR A 212 21.61 11.96 7.92
N CYS A 213 21.60 13.15 7.33
CA CYS A 213 21.48 14.41 8.06
C CYS A 213 20.01 14.85 8.18
N THR A 214 19.18 14.60 7.16
CA THR A 214 17.73 14.80 7.21
C THR A 214 16.96 13.79 6.35
N ARG A 215 15.63 13.75 6.50
CA ARG A 215 14.73 12.93 5.69
C ARG A 215 13.50 13.71 5.27
N TYR A 216 13.03 13.44 4.07
CA TYR A 216 11.74 13.91 3.56
C TYR A 216 10.81 12.75 3.25
N LYS A 217 9.53 12.91 3.52
CA LYS A 217 8.47 12.00 3.09
C LYS A 217 7.60 12.68 2.05
N GLY A 218 7.50 12.04 0.89
CA GLY A 218 6.72 12.51 -0.24
C GLY A 218 5.22 12.31 0.00
N TYR A 219 4.45 13.36 -0.32
CA TYR A 219 2.99 13.30 -0.39
C TYR A 219 2.46 14.02 -1.64
N LYS A 220 1.20 13.78 -1.98
CA LYS A 220 0.45 14.54 -2.99
C LYS A 220 -0.95 14.85 -2.47
N ASN A 221 -1.70 15.60 -3.28
CA ASN A 221 -3.10 15.90 -3.06
C ASN A 221 -3.97 14.64 -2.92
N PRO A 222 -5.15 14.73 -2.26
CA PRO A 222 -6.01 13.57 -2.02
C PRO A 222 -6.36 12.82 -3.30
N PRO A 223 -6.26 11.48 -3.35
CA PRO A 223 -6.71 10.72 -4.49
C PRO A 223 -8.23 10.58 -4.52
N HIS A 224 -8.73 10.21 -5.70
CA HIS A 224 -10.08 9.72 -5.91
C HIS A 224 -10.05 8.21 -6.16
N PHE A 225 -11.08 7.52 -5.67
CA PHE A 225 -11.32 6.12 -6.04
C PHE A 225 -11.78 6.04 -7.50
N ASN A 226 -11.22 5.09 -8.23
CA ASN A 226 -11.51 4.85 -9.63
C ASN A 226 -11.84 3.38 -9.85
N LEU A 227 -12.99 3.10 -10.43
CA LEU A 227 -13.40 1.76 -10.86
C LEU A 227 -13.30 1.72 -12.40
N PRO A 228 -12.16 1.30 -12.98
CA PRO A 228 -11.85 1.55 -14.40
C PRO A 228 -12.81 0.87 -15.37
N ASP A 229 -13.45 -0.22 -14.94
CA ASP A 229 -14.37 -1.00 -15.77
C ASP A 229 -15.81 -0.43 -15.72
N TYR A 230 -16.06 0.65 -14.96
CA TYR A 230 -17.40 1.16 -14.68
C TYR A 230 -17.50 2.68 -14.80
N SER A 231 -18.62 3.15 -15.36
CA SER A 231 -19.05 4.54 -15.22
C SER A 231 -19.87 4.70 -13.94
N ASP A 232 -19.57 5.71 -13.13
CA ASP A 232 -20.34 6.05 -11.95
C ASP A 232 -21.30 7.21 -12.21
N ASN A 233 -22.50 7.12 -11.64
CA ASN A 233 -23.46 8.23 -11.59
C ASN A 233 -23.72 8.61 -10.14
N SER A 234 -23.60 9.88 -9.79
CA SER A 234 -23.91 10.33 -8.42
C SER A 234 -25.41 10.20 -8.14
N ILE A 235 -25.79 9.43 -7.12
CA ILE A 235 -27.16 9.44 -6.57
C ILE A 235 -27.30 10.62 -5.61
N THR A 236 -26.29 10.77 -4.76
CA THR A 236 -26.12 11.90 -3.84
C THR A 236 -24.68 12.40 -3.94
N ASN A 237 -24.35 13.46 -3.21
CA ASN A 237 -22.95 13.92 -3.11
C ASN A 237 -22.03 12.87 -2.45
N GLU A 238 -22.59 11.91 -1.70
CA GLU A 238 -21.84 10.94 -0.91
C GLU A 238 -21.85 9.53 -1.52
N VAL A 239 -22.88 9.20 -2.32
CA VAL A 239 -23.09 7.86 -2.88
C VAL A 239 -23.07 7.89 -4.40
N LYS A 240 -22.23 7.03 -4.97
CA LYS A 240 -22.12 6.79 -6.40
C LYS A 240 -22.76 5.47 -6.79
N LYS A 241 -23.57 5.46 -7.84
CA LYS A 241 -24.17 4.26 -8.42
C LYS A 241 -23.24 3.64 -9.45
N ILE A 242 -23.07 2.33 -9.35
CA ILE A 242 -22.52 1.46 -10.39
C ILE A 242 -23.65 0.54 -10.85
N ILE A 243 -23.86 0.49 -12.16
CA ILE A 243 -24.90 -0.36 -12.75
C ILE A 243 -24.36 -1.78 -12.84
N ILE A 244 -25.04 -2.71 -12.18
CA ILE A 244 -24.82 -4.16 -12.31
C ILE A 244 -25.94 -4.74 -13.16
N SER A 245 -25.57 -5.68 -14.04
CA SER A 245 -26.54 -6.37 -14.88
C SER A 245 -27.60 -7.06 -14.02
N GLU A 246 -28.86 -6.85 -14.37
CA GLU A 246 -30.02 -7.47 -13.74
C GLU A 246 -30.02 -9.00 -13.89
N SER A 247 -29.23 -9.58 -14.79
CA SER A 247 -29.02 -11.03 -14.91
C SER A 247 -27.96 -11.59 -13.95
N ASN A 248 -27.28 -10.74 -13.18
CA ASN A 248 -26.12 -11.07 -12.37
C ASN A 248 -26.35 -10.75 -10.87
N TYR A 249 -27.59 -10.50 -10.44
CA TYR A 249 -27.94 -10.15 -9.06
C TYR A 249 -27.61 -11.24 -8.01
N GLU A 250 -27.29 -12.46 -8.42
CA GLU A 250 -26.80 -13.55 -7.55
C GLU A 250 -25.33 -13.93 -7.81
N LYS A 251 -24.71 -13.36 -8.85
CA LYS A 251 -23.36 -13.75 -9.26
C LYS A 251 -22.32 -12.93 -8.52
N GLU A 252 -21.22 -13.59 -8.21
CA GLU A 252 -20.03 -12.91 -7.73
C GLU A 252 -19.35 -12.19 -8.88
N GLU A 253 -19.01 -10.92 -8.67
CA GLU A 253 -18.31 -10.10 -9.65
C GLU A 253 -17.08 -9.46 -9.01
N LYS A 254 -15.94 -9.58 -9.69
CA LYS A 254 -14.68 -9.00 -9.24
C LYS A 254 -14.56 -7.57 -9.76
N ILE A 255 -14.58 -6.61 -8.84
CA ILE A 255 -14.48 -5.19 -9.11
C ILE A 255 -13.03 -4.75 -8.98
N LYS A 256 -12.46 -4.15 -10.02
CA LYS A 256 -11.14 -3.50 -9.95
C LYS A 256 -11.27 -2.11 -9.34
N VAL A 257 -10.30 -1.72 -8.52
CA VAL A 257 -10.24 -0.39 -7.92
C VAL A 257 -8.81 0.12 -7.85
N ASN A 258 -8.63 1.38 -8.26
CA ASN A 258 -7.36 2.09 -8.17
C ASN A 258 -7.59 3.45 -7.50
N LEU A 259 -6.53 4.03 -6.93
CA LEU A 259 -6.49 5.42 -6.49
C LEU A 259 -5.87 6.28 -7.59
N LYS A 260 -6.56 7.34 -8.01
CA LYS A 260 -6.09 8.27 -9.05
C LYS A 260 -5.98 9.69 -8.53
N LEU A 261 -5.02 10.45 -9.06
CA LEU A 261 -4.91 11.88 -8.87
C LEU A 261 -4.93 12.56 -10.24
N GLY A 262 -6.07 13.16 -10.61
CA GLY A 262 -6.31 13.53 -12.01
C GLY A 262 -6.26 12.27 -12.88
N ASP A 263 -5.37 12.26 -13.87
CA ASP A 263 -5.11 11.12 -14.74
C ASP A 263 -3.94 10.22 -14.27
N ASP A 264 -3.25 10.59 -13.19
CA ASP A 264 -2.12 9.83 -12.62
C ASP A 264 -2.63 8.69 -11.73
N ILE A 265 -2.41 7.45 -12.19
CA ILE A 265 -2.68 6.21 -11.42
C ILE A 265 -1.42 5.62 -10.78
N GLN A 266 -0.25 6.20 -11.02
CA GLN A 266 1.04 5.63 -10.64
C GLN A 266 1.46 6.04 -9.23
N PHE A 267 1.15 7.27 -8.79
CA PHE A 267 1.61 7.74 -7.48
C PHE A 267 1.05 6.89 -6.32
N TYR A 268 -0.24 6.57 -6.35
CA TYR A 268 -0.93 5.78 -5.33
C TYR A 268 -1.07 4.29 -5.71
N ARG A 269 -0.24 3.79 -6.64
CA ARG A 269 -0.27 2.38 -7.06
C ARG A 269 -0.02 1.45 -5.86
N ASP A 270 -0.72 0.31 -5.81
CA ASP A 270 -0.58 -0.73 -4.78
C ASP A 270 -0.79 -0.29 -3.32
N GLU A 271 -1.31 0.92 -3.10
CA GLU A 271 -1.68 1.39 -1.77
C GLU A 271 -2.86 0.59 -1.23
N GLU A 272 -2.87 0.42 0.09
CA GLU A 272 -3.89 -0.36 0.78
C GLU A 272 -5.14 0.51 1.02
N ILE A 273 -6.29 0.01 0.58
CA ILE A 273 -7.61 0.63 0.72
C ILE A 273 -8.41 -0.21 1.71
N SER A 274 -9.06 0.45 2.65
CA SER A 274 -10.00 -0.20 3.54
C SER A 274 -11.38 -0.22 2.88
N LEU A 275 -11.95 -1.42 2.73
CA LEU A 275 -13.31 -1.65 2.25
C LEU A 275 -14.17 -2.06 3.44
N SER A 276 -15.33 -1.43 3.61
CA SER A 276 -16.36 -1.86 4.55
C SER A 276 -17.68 -2.06 3.80
N ARG A 277 -18.44 -3.10 4.17
CA ARG A 277 -19.80 -3.30 3.65
C ARG A 277 -20.78 -2.46 4.45
N MET A 278 -21.80 -1.95 3.78
CA MET A 278 -22.84 -1.12 4.36
C MET A 278 -24.22 -1.73 4.13
N ARG A 279 -25.22 -1.26 4.88
CA ARG A 279 -26.64 -1.50 4.60
C ARG A 279 -27.39 -0.18 4.51
N TYR A 280 -28.41 -0.16 3.67
CA TYR A 280 -29.38 0.93 3.64
C TYR A 280 -30.61 0.55 4.48
N THR A 281 -30.93 1.39 5.45
CA THR A 281 -32.10 1.23 6.34
C THR A 281 -33.01 2.44 6.23
N GLU A 282 -34.18 2.37 6.86
CA GLU A 282 -35.07 3.53 6.98
C GLU A 282 -34.38 4.75 7.63
N ASN A 283 -33.46 4.49 8.57
CA ASN A 283 -32.67 5.52 9.25
C ASN A 283 -31.43 5.98 8.45
N GLY A 284 -31.23 5.46 7.23
CA GLY A 284 -30.10 5.76 6.37
C GLY A 284 -29.04 4.67 6.33
N LEU A 285 -27.82 5.06 5.96
CA LEU A 285 -26.70 4.16 5.71
C LEU A 285 -25.99 3.77 7.01
N ILE A 286 -25.78 2.48 7.22
CA ILE A 286 -25.08 1.92 8.37
C ILE A 286 -23.93 1.00 7.94
N ASP A 287 -22.80 1.07 8.64
CA ASP A 287 -21.67 0.15 8.43
C ASP A 287 -22.02 -1.24 9.01
N ILE A 288 -21.76 -2.32 8.27
CA ILE A 288 -21.87 -3.69 8.77
C ILE A 288 -20.64 -3.97 9.65
N LYS A 289 -20.86 -4.24 10.94
CA LYS A 289 -19.74 -4.56 11.86
C LYS A 289 -18.97 -5.78 11.37
N ASN A 290 -17.65 -5.76 11.59
CA ASN A 290 -16.73 -6.84 11.22
C ASN A 290 -16.70 -7.18 9.71
N SER A 291 -17.16 -6.26 8.85
CA SER A 291 -17.06 -6.41 7.38
C SER A 291 -15.84 -5.71 6.78
N THR A 292 -15.03 -5.05 7.60
CA THR A 292 -13.90 -4.26 7.10
C THR A 292 -12.74 -5.18 6.71
N GLU A 293 -12.31 -5.05 5.46
CA GLU A 293 -11.15 -5.74 4.91
C GLU A 293 -10.19 -4.74 4.25
N GLN A 294 -8.95 -5.19 4.02
CA GLN A 294 -7.94 -4.42 3.29
C GLN A 294 -7.77 -4.98 1.89
N ILE A 295 -7.82 -4.10 0.89
CA ILE A 295 -7.71 -4.43 -0.52
C ILE A 295 -6.67 -3.53 -1.19
N LYS A 296 -6.06 -3.99 -2.30
CA LYS A 296 -5.07 -3.20 -3.05
C LYS A 296 -5.51 -2.81 -4.46
N SER A 297 -6.18 -3.72 -5.16
CA SER A 297 -6.50 -3.55 -6.58
C SER A 297 -7.86 -4.07 -6.99
N SER A 298 -8.51 -4.88 -6.14
CA SER A 298 -9.83 -5.42 -6.44
C SER A 298 -10.52 -5.98 -5.21
N PHE A 299 -11.85 -6.09 -5.28
CA PHE A 299 -12.69 -6.77 -4.31
C PHE A 299 -13.82 -7.53 -5.03
N VAL A 300 -14.58 -8.34 -4.30
CA VAL A 300 -15.69 -9.12 -4.85
C VAL A 300 -17.01 -8.61 -4.28
N ILE A 301 -17.95 -8.32 -5.16
CA ILE A 301 -19.36 -8.09 -4.81
C ILE A 301 -20.17 -9.34 -5.11
N LYS A 302 -21.32 -9.50 -4.45
CA LYS A 302 -22.30 -10.55 -4.78
C LYS A 302 -23.60 -9.87 -5.19
N GLY A 303 -23.87 -9.84 -6.50
CA GLY A 303 -25.06 -9.18 -7.02
C GLY A 303 -25.10 -7.69 -6.74
N PHE A 304 -26.21 -7.23 -6.15
CA PHE A 304 -26.33 -5.86 -5.68
C PHE A 304 -25.68 -5.70 -4.31
N ASP A 305 -24.90 -4.64 -4.16
CA ASP A 305 -24.03 -4.46 -3.00
C ASP A 305 -23.87 -2.98 -2.65
N LEU A 306 -23.48 -2.71 -1.40
CA LEU A 306 -23.24 -1.37 -0.90
C LEU A 306 -21.96 -1.36 -0.09
N VAL A 307 -20.95 -0.64 -0.59
CA VAL A 307 -19.62 -0.65 0.01
C VAL A 307 -19.10 0.77 0.19
N LYS A 308 -18.22 0.92 1.18
CA LYS A 308 -17.51 2.15 1.49
C LYS A 308 -16.03 1.90 1.38
N LEU A 309 -15.38 2.67 0.52
CA LEU A 309 -13.93 2.65 0.36
C LEU A 309 -13.33 3.80 1.16
N VAL A 310 -12.21 3.53 1.82
CA VAL A 310 -11.51 4.47 2.69
C VAL A 310 -10.01 4.37 2.44
N TYR A 311 -9.36 5.51 2.26
CA TYR A 311 -7.90 5.62 2.16
C TYR A 311 -7.39 6.76 3.03
N ASN A 312 -6.30 6.50 3.75
CA ASN A 312 -5.63 7.49 4.58
C ASN A 312 -4.40 8.03 3.84
N HIS A 313 -4.54 9.19 3.21
CA HIS A 313 -3.45 9.84 2.49
C HIS A 313 -2.69 10.79 3.40
N LEU A 314 -1.38 10.92 3.18
CA LEU A 314 -0.56 11.93 3.84
C LEU A 314 -0.75 13.28 3.14
N ASN A 315 -0.80 14.37 3.91
CA ASN A 315 -0.72 15.74 3.41
C ASN A 315 0.19 16.61 4.28
N ALA A 316 0.27 17.91 4.00
CA ALA A 316 1.10 18.88 4.75
C ALA A 316 0.87 18.89 6.27
N THR A 317 -0.32 18.50 6.72
CA THR A 317 -0.74 18.50 8.14
C THR A 317 -0.75 17.12 8.78
N GLY A 318 -0.39 16.07 8.03
CA GLY A 318 -0.44 14.68 8.48
C GLY A 318 -1.45 13.83 7.71
N TYR A 319 -1.85 12.70 8.29
CA TYR A 319 -2.76 11.77 7.63
C TYR A 319 -4.21 12.30 7.63
N LYS A 320 -4.85 12.26 6.47
CA LYS A 320 -6.25 12.60 6.25
C LYS A 320 -6.97 11.46 5.56
N LYS A 321 -8.22 11.27 5.95
CA LYS A 321 -9.10 10.26 5.38
C LYS A 321 -9.81 10.81 4.13
N THR A 322 -9.77 10.05 3.04
CA THR A 322 -10.69 10.19 1.91
C THR A 322 -11.58 8.95 1.87
N SER A 323 -12.86 9.13 1.53
CA SER A 323 -13.80 8.01 1.46
C SER A 323 -14.86 8.22 0.38
N GLN A 324 -15.34 7.12 -0.18
CA GLN A 324 -16.41 7.11 -1.18
C GLN A 324 -17.32 5.91 -0.95
N ILE A 325 -18.63 6.13 -0.99
CA ILE A 325 -19.63 5.06 -0.95
C ILE A 325 -20.06 4.73 -2.37
N TYR A 326 -20.13 3.43 -2.68
CA TYR A 326 -20.58 2.88 -3.95
C TYR A 326 -21.79 1.97 -3.74
N TYR A 327 -22.87 2.26 -4.47
CA TYR A 327 -24.03 1.40 -4.59
C TYR A 327 -23.97 0.66 -5.92
N PHE A 328 -23.79 -0.66 -5.86
CA PHE A 328 -23.86 -1.58 -6.99
C PHE A 328 -25.31 -2.03 -7.12
N GLY A 329 -26.04 -1.47 -8.08
CA GLY A 329 -27.49 -1.62 -8.20
C GLY A 329 -27.97 -1.84 -9.63
N PRO A 330 -29.26 -2.13 -9.81
CA PRO A 330 -29.85 -2.35 -11.13
C PRO A 330 -29.81 -1.08 -11.99
N ALA A 331 -29.88 -1.23 -13.31
CA ALA A 331 -29.95 -0.08 -14.22
C ALA A 331 -31.24 0.72 -14.01
N LEU A 332 -32.37 0.01 -13.89
CA LEU A 332 -33.66 0.60 -13.60
C LEU A 332 -33.75 1.04 -12.14
N LYS A 333 -34.34 2.22 -11.89
CA LYS A 333 -34.65 2.67 -10.53
C LYS A 333 -35.65 1.74 -9.85
N ASN A 334 -36.65 1.30 -10.61
CA ASN A 334 -37.64 0.35 -10.18
C ASN A 334 -37.37 -0.96 -10.90
N PHE A 335 -36.73 -1.90 -10.22
CA PHE A 335 -36.37 -3.19 -10.77
C PHE A 335 -37.35 -4.25 -10.29
N THR A 336 -37.99 -4.97 -11.21
CA THR A 336 -38.87 -6.08 -10.86
C THR A 336 -38.20 -7.39 -11.25
N HIS A 337 -37.93 -8.23 -10.26
CA HIS A 337 -37.48 -9.59 -10.45
C HIS A 337 -38.68 -10.54 -10.45
N GLY A 338 -38.91 -11.19 -11.58
CA GLY A 338 -39.86 -12.29 -11.67
C GLY A 338 -39.18 -13.60 -11.26
N ASP A 339 -39.54 -14.15 -10.10
CA ASP A 339 -39.11 -15.50 -9.74
C ASP A 339 -39.75 -16.53 -10.68
N ASP A 340 -38.93 -17.40 -11.27
CA ASP A 340 -39.42 -18.52 -12.07
C ASP A 340 -40.20 -19.48 -11.18
N PHE A 341 -41.48 -19.63 -11.49
CA PHE A 341 -42.37 -20.62 -10.89
C PHE A 341 -41.75 -22.03 -10.98
N LYS A 342 -41.13 -22.50 -9.90
CA LYS A 342 -41.33 -23.90 -9.52
C LYS A 342 -42.72 -23.94 -8.89
N GLU A 343 -43.59 -24.79 -9.42
CA GLU A 343 -44.91 -24.99 -8.81
C GLU A 343 -44.72 -25.28 -7.32
N TYR A 344 -45.18 -24.35 -6.50
CA TYR A 344 -45.13 -24.45 -5.05
C TYR A 344 -46.11 -25.55 -4.62
N PHE A 345 -45.68 -26.80 -4.70
CA PHE A 345 -46.40 -27.93 -4.12
C PHE A 345 -46.21 -27.89 -2.61
N TYR A 346 -47.25 -27.47 -1.90
CA TYR A 346 -47.33 -27.71 -0.46
C TYR A 346 -47.24 -29.23 -0.21
N PRO A 347 -46.38 -29.72 0.71
CA PRO A 347 -45.69 -28.98 1.79
C PRO A 347 -44.22 -28.58 1.52
N TYR A 348 -43.71 -28.69 0.29
CA TYR A 348 -42.25 -28.75 0.03
C TYR A 348 -41.58 -27.40 -0.25
N GLU A 349 -42.25 -26.45 -0.89
CA GLU A 349 -41.69 -25.12 -1.19
C GLU A 349 -42.66 -24.03 -0.68
N ARG A 350 -42.15 -22.94 -0.10
CA ARG A 350 -42.94 -21.84 0.48
C ARG A 350 -42.59 -20.52 -0.20
N PRO A 351 -43.57 -19.66 -0.54
CA PRO A 351 -43.27 -18.34 -1.11
C PRO A 351 -42.45 -17.53 -0.10
N SER A 352 -41.45 -16.81 -0.59
CA SER A 352 -40.45 -16.18 0.27
C SER A 352 -39.94 -14.85 -0.27
N CYS A 353 -39.62 -13.92 0.64
CA CYS A 353 -38.91 -12.70 0.30
C CYS A 353 -37.40 -12.91 0.47
N PRO A 354 -36.59 -12.71 -0.58
CA PRO A 354 -35.15 -12.90 -0.49
C PRO A 354 -34.48 -11.87 0.44
N ILE A 355 -33.59 -12.33 1.32
CA ILE A 355 -32.90 -11.43 2.26
C ILE A 355 -31.74 -10.68 1.57
N TYR A 356 -31.22 -11.19 0.45
CA TYR A 356 -30.04 -10.57 -0.18
C TYR A 356 -30.26 -9.11 -0.62
N PHE A 357 -31.48 -8.72 -0.99
CA PHE A 357 -31.82 -7.32 -1.28
C PHE A 357 -31.78 -6.41 -0.05
N MET A 358 -31.79 -6.96 1.18
CA MET A 358 -31.70 -6.18 2.41
C MET A 358 -30.30 -5.57 2.66
N ASN A 359 -29.30 -5.94 1.85
CA ASN A 359 -28.00 -5.27 1.88
C ASN A 359 -28.08 -3.88 1.22
N VAL A 360 -28.91 -3.73 0.19
CA VAL A 360 -29.00 -2.51 -0.63
C VAL A 360 -30.30 -1.74 -0.44
N GLY A 361 -31.23 -2.30 0.31
CA GLY A 361 -32.51 -1.71 0.64
C GLY A 361 -33.05 -2.26 1.95
N TYR A 362 -34.24 -1.81 2.32
CA TYR A 362 -35.01 -2.42 3.40
C TYR A 362 -36.37 -2.87 2.86
N LEU A 363 -36.91 -3.95 3.42
CA LEU A 363 -38.22 -4.45 3.03
C LEU A 363 -39.29 -3.46 3.51
N ASP A 364 -39.91 -2.78 2.56
CA ASP A 364 -40.91 -1.73 2.79
C ASP A 364 -42.29 -2.37 2.94
N LYS A 365 -42.64 -3.25 1.99
CA LYS A 365 -43.98 -3.86 1.90
C LYS A 365 -43.94 -5.30 1.44
N ILE A 366 -44.93 -6.07 1.87
CA ILE A 366 -45.29 -7.36 1.31
C ILE A 366 -46.71 -7.25 0.76
N VAL A 367 -46.91 -7.68 -0.48
CA VAL A 367 -48.22 -7.74 -1.12
C VAL A 367 -48.63 -9.21 -1.27
N TYR A 368 -49.81 -9.53 -0.74
CA TYR A 368 -50.39 -10.88 -0.76
C TYR A 368 -51.88 -10.79 -1.13
N HIS A 369 -52.31 -11.37 -2.25
CA HIS A 369 -53.71 -11.29 -2.73
C HIS A 369 -54.29 -9.86 -2.65
N ASP A 370 -53.56 -8.88 -3.20
CA ASP A 370 -53.91 -7.45 -3.18
C ASP A 370 -53.97 -6.79 -1.79
N LEU A 371 -53.62 -7.52 -0.72
CA LEU A 371 -53.43 -6.96 0.61
C LEU A 371 -51.98 -6.47 0.74
N GLU A 372 -51.83 -5.16 0.92
CA GLU A 372 -50.54 -4.55 1.27
C GLU A 372 -50.32 -4.63 2.78
N VAL A 373 -49.22 -5.26 3.19
CA VAL A 373 -48.73 -5.26 4.56
C VAL A 373 -47.44 -4.45 4.59
N ASN A 374 -47.45 -3.29 5.27
CA ASN A 374 -46.23 -2.52 5.51
C ASN A 374 -45.34 -3.28 6.50
N VAL A 375 -44.09 -3.51 6.13
CA VAL A 375 -43.15 -4.36 6.88
C VAL A 375 -42.34 -3.58 7.93
N GLY A 376 -42.55 -2.27 8.05
CA GLY A 376 -42.12 -1.48 9.22
C GLY A 376 -42.65 -1.98 10.58
N TYR A 377 -43.34 -3.12 10.60
CA TYR A 377 -44.10 -3.73 11.69
C TYR A 377 -43.60 -5.16 12.08
N LEU A 378 -42.46 -5.66 11.58
CA LEU A 378 -41.88 -6.96 11.98
C LEU A 378 -40.75 -6.81 13.04
N ASP A 379 -41.11 -7.05 14.31
CA ASP A 379 -40.39 -6.68 15.54
C ASP A 379 -38.92 -7.15 15.77
N LYS A 380 -38.38 -8.22 15.16
CA LYS A 380 -37.04 -8.72 15.53
C LYS A 380 -36.28 -9.44 14.41
N LEU A 381 -35.03 -9.02 14.20
CA LEU A 381 -34.03 -9.64 13.32
C LEU A 381 -32.75 -9.88 14.12
N VAL A 382 -32.26 -11.12 14.14
CA VAL A 382 -30.92 -11.46 14.65
C VAL A 382 -30.13 -12.04 13.48
N TYR A 383 -29.10 -11.32 13.03
CA TYR A 383 -28.18 -11.77 11.99
C TYR A 383 -26.76 -11.26 12.33
N ASN A 384 -25.81 -12.17 12.53
CA ASN A 384 -24.41 -11.89 12.90
C ASN A 384 -24.23 -11.00 14.16
N ASP A 385 -24.86 -11.36 15.28
CA ASP A 385 -24.61 -10.78 16.62
C ASP A 385 -24.83 -9.25 16.76
N LEU A 386 -25.65 -8.68 15.87
CA LEU A 386 -26.06 -7.27 15.89
C LEU A 386 -27.55 -7.18 16.20
N GLU A 387 -27.89 -6.77 17.43
CA GLU A 387 -29.25 -6.37 17.80
C GLU A 387 -29.53 -4.97 17.24
N VAL A 388 -30.49 -4.87 16.32
CA VAL A 388 -31.07 -3.60 15.89
C VAL A 388 -32.45 -3.48 16.53
N ASN A 389 -32.61 -2.48 17.40
CA ASN A 389 -33.80 -2.27 18.20
C ASN A 389 -34.85 -1.49 17.39
N VAL A 390 -36.03 -2.06 17.22
CA VAL A 390 -37.21 -1.36 16.68
C VAL A 390 -38.35 -1.61 17.64
N SER A 391 -38.51 -0.71 18.59
CA SER A 391 -39.52 -0.80 19.64
C SER A 391 -40.88 -0.30 19.17
N THR A 392 -41.90 -1.06 19.58
CA THR A 392 -43.35 -0.82 19.68
C THR A 392 -44.21 -1.12 18.45
N LEU A 393 -44.92 -2.26 18.52
CA LEU A 393 -46.37 -2.32 18.34
C LEU A 393 -47.05 -3.29 19.31
N ASN A 394 -48.12 -2.81 19.92
CA ASN A 394 -49.02 -3.59 20.75
C ASN A 394 -49.83 -4.55 19.87
N SER A 395 -49.64 -5.86 20.06
CA SER A 395 -50.71 -6.86 20.22
C SER A 395 -52.06 -6.56 19.52
N THR A 396 -52.16 -6.76 18.19
CA THR A 396 -53.44 -7.15 17.54
C THR A 396 -53.37 -7.83 16.16
N ASP A 397 -52.26 -7.86 15.41
CA ASP A 397 -52.30 -8.39 14.02
C ASP A 397 -51.93 -9.88 13.89
N ASP A 398 -52.92 -10.72 13.60
CA ASP A 398 -52.83 -12.18 13.40
C ASP A 398 -51.88 -12.60 12.26
N LEU A 399 -51.56 -11.68 11.34
CA LEU A 399 -50.65 -11.88 10.19
C LEU A 399 -49.19 -12.16 10.58
N LYS A 400 -48.73 -11.71 11.76
CA LYS A 400 -47.34 -11.94 12.21
C LYS A 400 -47.01 -13.42 12.39
N ARG A 401 -48.02 -14.26 12.70
CA ARG A 401 -47.84 -15.71 12.86
C ARG A 401 -47.63 -16.43 11.53
N CYS A 402 -47.89 -15.75 10.42
CA CYS A 402 -47.84 -16.32 9.09
C CYS A 402 -46.46 -16.21 8.42
N PHE A 403 -45.41 -15.76 9.11
CA PHE A 403 -44.06 -15.68 8.54
C PHE A 403 -42.99 -16.33 9.42
N ILE A 404 -42.06 -17.07 8.79
CA ILE A 404 -40.86 -17.65 9.40
C ILE A 404 -39.63 -17.05 8.72
N TYR A 405 -38.64 -16.68 9.52
CA TYR A 405 -37.35 -16.20 9.02
C TYR A 405 -36.31 -17.33 8.95
N THR A 406 -35.46 -17.32 7.93
CA THR A 406 -34.26 -18.16 7.84
C THR A 406 -33.03 -17.30 7.49
N LEU A 407 -31.87 -17.94 7.32
CA LEU A 407 -30.64 -17.26 6.90
C LEU A 407 -30.77 -16.57 5.53
N ASP A 408 -31.57 -17.14 4.62
CA ASP A 408 -31.57 -16.74 3.21
C ASP A 408 -32.90 -16.10 2.76
N SER A 409 -34.02 -16.45 3.42
CA SER A 409 -35.34 -15.94 3.06
C SER A 409 -36.30 -15.73 4.25
N LEU A 410 -37.25 -14.81 4.07
CA LEU A 410 -38.49 -14.68 4.86
C LEU A 410 -39.58 -15.53 4.21
N PHE A 411 -39.97 -16.64 4.82
CA PHE A 411 -40.99 -17.56 4.32
C PHE A 411 -42.37 -17.28 4.88
N PHE A 412 -43.41 -17.55 4.09
CA PHE A 412 -44.76 -17.68 4.63
C PHE A 412 -44.98 -19.05 5.28
N LYS A 413 -45.54 -19.06 6.49
CA LYS A 413 -45.95 -20.25 7.22
C LYS A 413 -47.47 -20.35 7.20
N PRO A 414 -48.06 -21.25 6.40
CA PRO A 414 -49.47 -21.58 6.57
C PRO A 414 -49.70 -22.18 7.97
N SER A 415 -50.71 -21.68 8.66
CA SER A 415 -51.20 -22.16 9.95
C SER A 415 -52.71 -22.08 9.93
N GLU A 416 -53.43 -22.80 10.79
CA GLU A 416 -54.91 -22.73 10.84
C GLU A 416 -55.45 -21.29 10.99
N TYR A 417 -54.67 -20.37 11.56
CA TYR A 417 -55.00 -18.94 11.66
C TYR A 417 -54.70 -18.12 10.40
N CYS A 418 -53.79 -18.59 9.56
CA CYS A 418 -53.48 -18.00 8.25
C CYS A 418 -54.35 -18.63 7.14
N ASP A 419 -54.87 -19.84 7.38
CA ASP A 419 -55.74 -20.62 6.50
C ASP A 419 -57.19 -20.09 6.45
N THR A 420 -57.63 -19.30 7.42
CA THR A 420 -58.96 -18.65 7.37
C THR A 420 -59.09 -17.63 6.24
N PHE A 421 -57.99 -17.24 5.61
CA PHE A 421 -57.94 -16.42 4.40
C PHE A 421 -57.67 -17.23 3.11
N LEU A 422 -57.58 -18.56 3.20
CA LEU A 422 -57.12 -19.43 2.11
C LEU A 422 -58.25 -20.30 1.56
N HIS A 423 -58.48 -20.21 0.25
CA HIS A 423 -59.06 -21.32 -0.50
C HIS A 423 -57.94 -22.33 -0.79
N PRO A 424 -58.12 -23.64 -0.57
CA PRO A 424 -57.05 -24.65 -0.69
C PRO A 424 -56.54 -24.88 -2.12
N TYR A 425 -56.93 -24.06 -3.10
CA TYR A 425 -56.56 -24.19 -4.52
C TYR A 425 -56.02 -22.88 -5.14
N SER A 426 -55.89 -21.79 -4.38
CA SER A 426 -55.34 -20.54 -4.92
C SER A 426 -53.82 -20.56 -4.88
N ILE A 427 -53.21 -20.46 -6.06
CA ILE A 427 -51.78 -20.23 -6.26
C ILE A 427 -51.38 -18.96 -5.48
N THR A 428 -50.62 -19.13 -4.40
CA THR A 428 -50.25 -18.04 -3.49
C THR A 428 -48.97 -17.35 -3.95
N GLY A 429 -49.11 -16.21 -4.61
CA GLY A 429 -48.01 -15.31 -4.92
C GLY A 429 -47.74 -14.34 -3.78
N ILE A 430 -46.49 -14.19 -3.36
CA ILE A 430 -46.05 -13.10 -2.48
C ILE A 430 -45.18 -12.17 -3.32
N SER A 431 -45.50 -10.88 -3.30
CA SER A 431 -44.60 -9.86 -3.84
C SER A 431 -43.95 -9.08 -2.71
N CYS A 432 -42.63 -8.87 -2.79
CA CYS A 432 -41.85 -8.20 -1.77
C CYS A 432 -41.24 -6.94 -2.35
N ILE A 433 -41.51 -5.79 -1.73
CA ILE A 433 -41.07 -4.48 -2.22
C ILE A 433 -40.00 -3.96 -1.26
N TYR A 434 -38.78 -3.84 -1.78
CA TYR A 434 -37.62 -3.30 -1.07
C TYR A 434 -37.39 -1.87 -1.53
N LYS A 435 -37.28 -0.95 -0.59
CA LYS A 435 -36.91 0.43 -0.87
C LYS A 435 -35.39 0.57 -0.85
N THR A 436 -34.83 1.04 -1.96
CA THR A 436 -33.39 1.24 -2.14
C THR A 436 -33.04 2.73 -2.12
N LEU A 437 -31.76 3.06 -2.30
CA LEU A 437 -31.27 4.44 -2.29
C LEU A 437 -31.85 5.32 -3.41
N ASP A 438 -32.22 4.75 -4.55
CA ASP A 438 -32.65 5.51 -5.73
C ASP A 438 -33.95 5.01 -6.38
N GLY A 439 -34.63 4.05 -5.74
CA GLY A 439 -35.92 3.54 -6.18
C GLY A 439 -36.38 2.32 -5.37
N THR A 440 -36.85 1.29 -6.07
CA THR A 440 -37.40 0.08 -5.46
C THR A 440 -36.96 -1.18 -6.18
N ILE A 441 -36.78 -2.26 -5.43
CA ILE A 441 -36.67 -3.60 -5.98
C ILE A 441 -37.94 -4.35 -5.60
N THR A 442 -38.64 -4.93 -6.57
CA THR A 442 -39.82 -5.74 -6.34
C THR A 442 -39.50 -7.16 -6.75
N THR A 443 -39.68 -8.12 -5.85
CA THR A 443 -39.77 -9.53 -6.23
C THR A 443 -41.22 -9.87 -6.39
N SER A 444 -41.61 -10.42 -7.53
CA SER A 444 -42.96 -10.91 -7.76
C SER A 444 -42.90 -12.29 -8.42
N PRO A 445 -43.94 -13.12 -8.25
CA PRO A 445 -44.03 -14.34 -9.04
C PRO A 445 -44.06 -13.98 -10.53
N LYS A 446 -43.39 -14.75 -11.40
CA LYS A 446 -43.68 -14.67 -12.84
C LYS A 446 -45.11 -15.14 -13.08
N GLU A 447 -45.94 -14.32 -13.71
CA GLU A 447 -47.19 -14.81 -14.32
C GLU A 447 -46.80 -15.87 -15.36
N ARG A 448 -47.13 -17.14 -15.11
CA ARG A 448 -47.28 -18.08 -16.22
C ARG A 448 -48.57 -17.71 -16.92
N ASP A 449 -48.50 -17.43 -18.21
CA ASP A 449 -49.67 -17.40 -19.08
C ASP A 449 -50.41 -18.74 -18.90
N LEU A 450 -51.52 -18.74 -18.17
CA LEU A 450 -52.37 -19.89 -17.89
C LEU A 450 -53.22 -20.30 -19.11
N TYR A 451 -52.62 -20.25 -20.30
CA TYR A 451 -53.23 -20.70 -21.55
C TYR A 451 -52.22 -21.52 -22.35
N GLU A 452 -52.01 -22.78 -21.96
CA GLU A 452 -51.69 -23.88 -22.87
C GLU A 452 -52.31 -25.19 -22.39
#